data_AF-A0A1V6EG01-F1
#
_entry.id   AF-A0A1V6EG01-F1
#
_cell.length_a   1.000
_cell.length_b   1.000
_cell.length_c   1.000
_cell.angle_alpha   90.00
_cell.angle_beta   90.00
_cell.angle_gamma   90.00
#
_symmetry.space_group_name_H-M   'P 1'
#
loop_
_entity.id
_entity.type
_entity.pdbx_description
1 polymer ?
#
loop_
_entity_poly.entity_id
_entity_poly.type
_entity_poly.pdbx_seq_one_letter_code
_entity_poly.pdbx_strand_id
1 'polypeptide(L)'
;MDYPVLEDRLAAVYDRFHLDRMRIEGNSIGAPVIDHLVARGLRIETFTTTNATKGAIIQQLMAAFEHEQIAILDDPVQTGELLSYESRKTASGAITYNAPSGMHDDTVMALAMAWDMVAGNPPITVIDDPFAGW
;
A
#
# COMPACT_ATOMS: atom_id res chain seq x y z
N MET A 1 -7.00 -4.65 -19.12
CA MET A 1 -8.31 -4.62 -18.45
C MET A 1 -9.00 -3.33 -18.87
N ASP A 2 -10.31 -3.33 -19.06
CA ASP A 2 -11.04 -2.09 -19.34
C ASP A 2 -11.24 -1.28 -18.05
N TYR A 3 -11.09 0.04 -18.11
CA TYR A 3 -11.07 0.91 -16.92
C TYR A 3 -12.39 0.90 -16.13
N PRO A 4 -13.59 0.92 -16.73
CA PRO A 4 -14.85 0.78 -15.99
C PRO A 4 -14.95 -0.53 -15.21
N VAL A 5 -14.45 -1.64 -15.78
CA VAL A 5 -14.45 -2.94 -15.09
C VAL A 5 -13.50 -2.94 -13.89
N LEU A 6 -12.36 -2.23 -13.98
CA LEU A 6 -11.46 -2.03 -12.85
C LEU A 6 -12.14 -1.21 -11.76
N GLU A 7 -12.75 -0.08 -12.13
CA GLU A 7 -13.44 0.81 -11.19
C GLU A 7 -14.57 0.08 -10.44
N ASP A 8 -15.35 -0.74 -11.13
CA ASP A 8 -16.41 -1.54 -10.52
C ASP A 8 -15.89 -2.58 -9.54
N ARG A 9 -14.75 -3.20 -9.84
CA ARG A 9 -14.09 -4.13 -8.91
C ARG A 9 -13.57 -3.42 -7.67
N LEU A 10 -12.97 -2.23 -7.83
CA LEU A 10 -12.49 -1.44 -6.70
C LEU A 10 -13.65 -0.98 -5.80
N ALA A 11 -14.74 -0.50 -6.39
CA ALA A 11 -15.94 -0.14 -5.63
C ALA A 11 -16.55 -1.36 -4.91
N ALA A 12 -16.65 -2.51 -5.57
CA ALA A 12 -17.15 -3.72 -4.93
C ALA A 12 -16.29 -4.18 -3.74
N VAL A 13 -14.97 -4.04 -3.82
CA VAL A 13 -14.05 -4.32 -2.69
C VAL A 13 -14.24 -3.30 -1.58
N TYR A 14 -14.33 -2.01 -1.91
CA TYR A 14 -14.55 -0.92 -0.96
C TYR A 14 -15.82 -1.15 -0.13
N ASP A 15 -16.92 -1.50 -0.81
CA ASP A 15 -18.22 -1.76 -0.18
C ASP A 15 -18.22 -3.07 0.62
N ARG A 16 -17.68 -4.16 0.05
CA ARG A 16 -17.66 -5.49 0.67
C ARG A 16 -16.97 -5.49 2.03
N PHE A 17 -15.87 -4.75 2.15
CA PHE A 17 -15.07 -4.70 3.36
C PHE A 17 -15.35 -3.45 4.22
N HIS A 18 -16.35 -2.63 3.84
CA HIS A 18 -16.70 -1.39 4.53
C HIS A 18 -15.47 -0.50 4.78
N LEU A 19 -14.66 -0.30 3.76
CA LEU A 19 -13.42 0.46 3.89
C LEU A 19 -13.72 1.94 4.17
N ASP A 20 -13.05 2.53 5.17
CA ASP A 20 -13.13 3.97 5.40
C ASP A 20 -12.37 4.77 4.34
N ARG A 21 -11.31 4.19 3.77
CA ARG A 21 -10.44 4.78 2.75
C ARG A 21 -9.70 3.71 1.97
N MET A 22 -9.29 4.03 0.75
CA MET A 22 -8.51 3.16 -0.12
C MET A 22 -7.33 3.92 -0.68
N ARG A 23 -6.12 3.34 -0.64
CA ARG A 23 -4.95 3.94 -1.27
C ARG A 23 -4.68 3.35 -2.63
N ILE A 24 -4.41 4.21 -3.62
CA ILE A 24 -4.18 3.84 -5.00
C ILE A 24 -2.92 4.56 -5.52
N GLU A 25 -2.08 3.85 -6.25
CA GLU A 25 -0.92 4.44 -6.92
C GLU A 25 -1.37 5.38 -8.05
N GLY A 26 -1.06 6.67 -7.94
CA GLY A 26 -1.56 7.70 -8.85
C GLY A 26 -0.78 7.85 -10.14
N ASN A 27 0.51 7.53 -10.15
CA ASN A 27 1.37 7.69 -11.32
C ASN A 27 1.36 6.49 -12.28
N SER A 28 0.64 5.40 -11.96
CA SER A 28 0.45 4.23 -12.84
C SER A 28 -0.97 4.12 -13.41
N ILE A 29 -2.01 4.41 -12.62
CA ILE A 29 -3.41 4.21 -13.02
C ILE A 29 -4.00 5.36 -13.85
N GLY A 30 -3.48 6.58 -13.66
CA GLY A 30 -3.94 7.80 -14.31
C GLY A 30 -4.99 8.59 -13.51
N ALA A 31 -4.92 9.93 -13.62
CA ALA A 31 -5.81 10.86 -12.92
C ALA A 31 -7.31 10.64 -13.18
N PRO A 32 -7.78 10.33 -14.42
CA PRO A 32 -9.22 10.17 -14.68
C PRO A 32 -9.88 9.06 -13.85
N VAL A 33 -9.17 7.96 -13.60
CA VAL A 33 -9.70 6.83 -12.82
C VAL A 33 -9.90 7.25 -11.36
N ILE A 34 -8.95 7.98 -10.81
CA ILE A 34 -9.06 8.51 -9.44
C ILE A 34 -10.24 9.47 -9.35
N ASP A 35 -10.40 10.37 -10.31
CA ASP A 35 -11.52 11.32 -10.35
C ASP A 35 -12.87 10.59 -10.41
N HIS A 36 -12.98 9.51 -11.22
CA HIS A 36 -14.19 8.70 -11.29
C HIS A 36 -14.50 8.00 -9.96
N LEU A 37 -13.50 7.39 -9.31
CA LEU A 37 -13.68 6.72 -8.02
C LEU A 37 -14.10 7.72 -6.93
N VAL A 38 -13.50 8.91 -6.90
CA VAL A 38 -13.90 9.99 -5.98
C VAL A 38 -15.33 10.47 -6.29
N ALA A 39 -15.71 10.61 -7.56
CA ALA A 39 -17.07 10.98 -7.97
C ALA A 39 -18.13 9.94 -7.55
N ARG A 40 -17.73 8.67 -7.40
CA ARG A 40 -18.56 7.59 -6.83
C ARG A 40 -18.66 7.65 -5.30
N GLY A 41 -18.00 8.60 -4.65
CA GLY A 41 -18.02 8.78 -3.19
C GLY A 41 -16.96 8.00 -2.43
N LEU A 42 -16.03 7.32 -3.12
CA LEU A 42 -14.96 6.59 -2.45
C LEU A 42 -13.90 7.56 -1.93
N ARG A 43 -13.44 7.35 -0.69
CA ARG A 43 -12.35 8.13 -0.10
C ARG A 43 -11.01 7.56 -0.56
N ILE A 44 -10.48 8.12 -1.65
CA ILE A 44 -9.22 7.69 -2.26
C ILE A 44 -8.04 8.51 -1.71
N GLU A 45 -7.01 7.82 -1.21
CA GLU A 45 -5.70 8.40 -0.94
C GLU A 45 -4.75 8.06 -2.09
N THR A 46 -4.14 9.05 -2.70
CA THR A 46 -3.19 8.80 -3.79
C THR A 46 -1.79 8.56 -3.24
N PHE A 47 -1.13 7.53 -3.76
CA PHE A 47 0.28 7.27 -3.51
C PHE A 47 1.10 7.58 -4.76
N THR A 48 2.12 8.41 -4.62
CA THR A 48 3.05 8.69 -5.72
C THR A 48 4.30 7.85 -5.53
N THR A 49 4.52 6.89 -6.41
CA THR A 49 5.70 6.03 -6.36
C THR A 49 6.93 6.80 -6.83
N THR A 50 7.85 7.06 -5.91
CA THR A 50 9.20 7.59 -6.15
C THR A 50 10.20 6.66 -5.47
N ASN A 51 11.49 6.76 -5.77
CA ASN A 51 12.51 5.98 -5.06
C ASN A 51 12.43 6.16 -3.53
N ALA A 52 12.16 7.39 -3.07
CA ALA A 52 12.08 7.71 -1.65
C ALA A 52 10.82 7.14 -1.00
N THR A 53 9.64 7.41 -1.57
CA THR A 53 8.36 6.93 -1.04
C THR A 53 8.24 5.39 -1.10
N LYS A 54 8.70 4.78 -2.21
CA LYS A 54 8.80 3.31 -2.31
C LYS A 54 9.75 2.76 -1.25
N GLY A 55 10.93 3.35 -1.10
CA GLY A 55 11.89 2.92 -0.09
C GLY A 55 11.33 2.94 1.34
N ALA A 56 10.58 3.98 1.70
CA ALA A 56 9.99 4.11 3.03
C ALA A 56 8.96 3.01 3.34
N ILE A 57 8.00 2.76 2.43
CA ILE A 57 6.95 1.76 2.68
C ILE A 57 7.49 0.33 2.62
N ILE A 58 8.50 0.06 1.77
CA ILE A 58 9.15 -1.25 1.70
C ILE A 58 9.96 -1.53 2.97
N GLN A 59 10.65 -0.53 3.52
CA GLN A 59 11.34 -0.69 4.81
C GLN A 59 10.38 -0.96 5.96
N GLN A 60 9.22 -0.29 6.00
CA GLN A 60 8.18 -0.58 6.98
C GLN A 60 7.61 -1.99 6.82
N LEU A 61 7.39 -2.44 5.58
CA LEU A 61 6.92 -3.81 5.32
C LEU A 61 7.95 -4.85 5.75
N MET A 62 9.24 -4.65 5.45
CA MET A 62 10.31 -5.55 5.92
C MET A 62 10.34 -5.64 7.45
N ALA A 63 10.23 -4.51 8.16
CA ALA A 63 10.17 -4.49 9.62
C ALA A 63 8.94 -5.24 10.16
N ALA A 64 7.80 -5.17 9.48
CA ALA A 64 6.59 -5.90 9.86
C ALA A 64 6.77 -7.41 9.75
N PHE A 65 7.44 -7.89 8.71
CA PHE A 65 7.80 -9.30 8.57
C PHE A 65 8.80 -9.74 9.65
N GLU A 66 9.88 -8.98 9.85
CA GLU A 66 10.92 -9.27 10.85
C GLU A 66 10.35 -9.40 12.27
N HIS A 67 9.34 -8.58 12.60
CA HIS A 67 8.68 -8.56 13.91
C HIS A 67 7.39 -9.40 13.98
N GLU A 68 7.09 -10.22 12.96
CA GLU A 68 5.89 -11.06 12.90
C GLU A 68 4.57 -10.28 13.09
N GLN A 69 4.52 -9.03 12.64
CA GLN A 69 3.36 -8.14 12.80
C GLN A 69 2.31 -8.28 11.68
N ILE A 70 2.69 -8.91 10.57
CA ILE A 70 1.86 -9.06 9.39
C ILE A 70 1.73 -10.52 9.00
N ALA A 71 0.52 -10.92 8.60
CA ALA A 71 0.25 -12.17 7.91
C ALA A 71 -0.21 -11.84 6.49
N ILE A 72 0.18 -12.66 5.53
CA ILE A 72 -0.17 -12.50 4.12
C ILE A 72 -1.14 -13.59 3.66
N LEU A 73 -1.73 -13.40 2.48
CA LEU A 73 -2.60 -14.40 1.89
C LEU A 73 -1.77 -15.62 1.48
N ASP A 74 -2.37 -16.81 1.56
CA ASP A 74 -1.81 -18.01 0.93
C ASP A 74 -2.04 -17.95 -0.59
N ASP A 75 -1.31 -17.04 -1.23
CA ASP A 75 -1.36 -16.79 -2.67
C ASP A 75 0.05 -16.96 -3.27
N PRO A 76 0.21 -17.82 -4.28
CA PRO A 76 1.53 -18.11 -4.85
C PRO A 76 2.12 -16.94 -5.65
N VAL A 77 1.29 -16.03 -6.18
CA VAL A 77 1.77 -14.84 -6.90
C VAL A 77 2.37 -13.88 -5.89
N GLN A 78 1.62 -13.54 -4.83
CA GLN A 78 2.13 -12.69 -3.75
C GLN A 78 3.40 -13.24 -3.13
N THR A 79 3.42 -14.55 -2.85
CA THR A 79 4.61 -15.22 -2.30
C THR A 79 5.79 -15.13 -3.27
N GLY A 80 5.58 -15.40 -4.56
CA GLY A 80 6.64 -15.35 -5.58
C GLY A 80 7.21 -13.95 -5.77
N GLU A 81 6.37 -12.92 -5.80
CA GLU A 81 6.82 -11.53 -5.92
C GLU A 81 7.60 -11.09 -4.67
N LEU A 82 7.11 -11.39 -3.46
CA LEU A 82 7.81 -11.07 -2.21
C LEU A 82 9.19 -11.73 -2.12
N LEU A 83 9.30 -13.01 -2.48
CA LEU A 83 10.56 -13.75 -2.44
C LEU A 83 11.58 -13.28 -3.50
N SER A 84 11.11 -12.72 -4.61
CA SER A 84 11.98 -12.24 -5.69
C SER A 84 12.33 -10.76 -5.58
N TYR A 85 11.70 -10.00 -4.68
CA TYR A 85 11.91 -8.55 -4.59
C TYR A 85 13.32 -8.19 -4.11
N GLU A 86 14.02 -7.31 -4.83
CA GLU A 86 15.44 -7.00 -4.58
C GLU A 86 15.67 -5.55 -4.14
N SER A 87 16.71 -5.36 -3.32
CA SER A 87 17.32 -4.04 -3.09
C SER A 87 18.60 -3.88 -3.91
N ARG A 88 18.81 -2.70 -4.51
CA ARG A 88 20.03 -2.37 -5.27
C ARG A 88 20.58 -1.02 -4.84
N LYS A 89 21.91 -0.93 -4.72
CA LYS A 89 22.60 0.35 -4.54
C LYS A 89 22.89 0.98 -5.90
N THR A 90 22.52 2.23 -6.08
CA THR A 90 22.84 3.02 -7.28
C THR A 90 24.28 3.51 -7.24
N ALA A 91 24.79 3.99 -8.37
CA ALA A 91 26.11 4.61 -8.45
C ALA A 91 26.27 5.85 -7.54
N SER A 92 25.18 6.53 -7.20
CA SER A 92 25.15 7.65 -6.26
C SER A 92 25.08 7.22 -4.79
N GLY A 93 25.01 5.91 -4.51
CA GLY A 93 24.90 5.35 -3.16
C GLY A 93 23.48 5.24 -2.61
N ALA A 94 22.47 5.70 -3.35
CA ALA A 94 21.07 5.55 -2.97
C ALA A 94 20.63 4.08 -3.08
N ILE A 95 19.67 3.65 -2.26
CA ILE A 95 19.07 2.31 -2.34
C ILE A 95 17.76 2.41 -3.13
N THR A 96 17.57 1.50 -4.08
CA THR A 96 16.31 1.30 -4.79
C THR A 96 15.78 -0.11 -4.55
N TYR A 97 14.47 -0.29 -4.63
CA TYR A 97 13.78 -1.57 -4.44
C TYR A 97 12.94 -1.86 -5.67
N ASN A 98 13.13 -3.03 -6.28
CA ASN A 98 12.46 -3.42 -7.52
C ASN A 98 12.38 -4.94 -7.67
N ALA A 99 11.41 -5.40 -8.46
CA ALA A 99 11.42 -6.77 -8.95
C ALA A 99 12.56 -6.97 -9.97
N PRO A 100 13.06 -8.21 -10.13
CA PRO A 100 14.01 -8.55 -11.17
C PRO A 100 13.45 -8.27 -12.57
N SER A 101 14.34 -8.15 -13.55
CA SER A 101 13.95 -7.93 -14.94
C SER A 101 12.99 -9.03 -15.42
N GLY A 102 11.81 -8.64 -15.90
CA GLY A 102 10.79 -9.57 -16.40
C GLY A 102 9.85 -10.11 -15.31
N MET A 103 9.95 -9.61 -14.08
CA MET A 103 9.02 -9.93 -12.98
C MET A 103 8.19 -8.71 -12.59
N HIS A 104 7.14 -8.95 -11.81
CA HIS A 104 6.17 -7.96 -11.34
C HIS A 104 6.36 -7.65 -9.85
N ASP A 105 5.88 -6.48 -9.42
CA ASP A 105 5.85 -6.08 -8.00
C ASP A 105 4.49 -5.54 -7.54
N ASP A 106 3.44 -5.78 -8.32
CA ASP A 106 2.11 -5.24 -8.09
C ASP A 106 1.56 -5.66 -6.71
N THR A 107 1.74 -6.92 -6.33
CA THR A 107 1.24 -7.45 -5.05
C THR A 107 2.10 -7.01 -3.88
N VAL A 108 3.41 -6.82 -4.08
CA VAL A 108 4.34 -6.29 -3.08
C VAL A 108 4.01 -4.84 -2.77
N MET A 109 3.80 -4.03 -3.81
CA MET A 109 3.45 -2.62 -3.67
C MET A 109 2.07 -2.45 -3.05
N ALA A 110 1.07 -3.24 -3.46
CA ALA A 110 -0.25 -3.23 -2.84
C ALA A 110 -0.18 -3.56 -1.34
N LEU A 111 0.58 -4.60 -0.96
CA LEU A 111 0.77 -4.97 0.44
C LEU A 111 1.51 -3.89 1.24
N ALA A 112 2.57 -3.30 0.68
CA ALA A 112 3.34 -2.25 1.32
C ALA A 112 2.51 -0.99 1.56
N MET A 113 1.69 -0.58 0.58
CA MET A 113 0.77 0.56 0.74
C MET A 113 -0.30 0.29 1.80
N ALA A 114 -0.88 -0.92 1.80
CA ALA A 114 -1.86 -1.32 2.81
C ALA A 114 -1.26 -1.32 4.22
N TRP A 115 -0.06 -1.86 4.39
CA TRP A 115 0.64 -1.85 5.67
C TRP A 115 0.99 -0.43 6.14
N ASP A 116 1.49 0.43 5.26
CA ASP A 116 1.80 1.83 5.59
C ASP A 116 0.55 2.59 6.08
N MET A 117 -0.61 2.33 5.50
CA MET A 117 -1.89 2.93 5.96
C MET A 117 -2.30 2.47 7.36
N VAL A 118 -1.94 1.24 7.75
CA VAL A 118 -2.23 0.67 9.06
C VAL A 118 -1.21 1.16 10.09
N ALA A 119 0.08 1.06 9.78
CA ALA A 119 1.17 1.43 10.67
C ALA A 119 1.26 2.94 10.92
N GLY A 120 0.97 3.76 9.90
CA GLY A 120 0.96 5.23 10.00
C GLY A 120 -0.24 5.80 10.78
N ASN A 121 -1.20 4.95 11.17
CA ASN A 121 -2.38 5.35 11.90
C ASN A 121 -2.33 4.71 13.31
N PRO A 122 -1.56 5.26 14.26
CA PRO A 122 -1.48 4.69 15.60
C PRO A 122 -2.90 4.58 16.16
N PRO A 123 -3.24 3.49 16.89
CA PRO A 123 -4.54 3.40 17.53
C PRO A 123 -4.73 4.65 18.36
N ILE A 124 -5.85 5.36 18.14
CA ILE A 124 -6.23 6.50 18.98
C ILE A 124 -6.32 5.94 20.39
N THR A 125 -5.31 6.25 21.19
CA THR A 125 -5.35 5.95 22.61
C THR A 125 -6.30 6.98 23.19
N VAL A 126 -7.56 6.59 23.37
CA VAL A 126 -8.50 7.37 24.18
C VAL A 126 -7.94 7.34 25.59
N ILE A 127 -7.33 8.45 26.00
CA ILE A 127 -6.99 8.67 27.40
C ILE A 127 -8.32 9.08 28.05
N ASP A 128 -8.93 8.17 28.81
CA ASP A 128 -10.06 8.51 29.67
C ASP A 128 -9.54 9.49 30.74
N ASP A 129 -9.86 10.76 30.51
CA ASP A 129 -9.52 11.94 31.32
C ASP A 129 -8.03 12.11 31.68
N PRO A 130 -7.26 12.90 30.90
CA PRO A 130 -5.85 13.18 31.19
C PRO A 130 -5.62 13.98 32.50
N PHE A 131 -6.68 14.35 33.21
CA PHE A 131 -6.65 15.11 34.45
C PHE A 131 -7.29 14.41 35.66
N ALA A 132 -7.66 13.12 35.59
CA ALA A 132 -8.33 12.39 36.67
C ALA A 132 -7.52 12.19 37.98
N GLY A 133 -6.46 12.96 38.21
CA GLY A 133 -5.60 12.91 39.39
C GLY A 133 -5.11 14.26 39.92
N TRP A 134 -5.75 15.38 39.55
CA TRP A 134 -5.49 16.71 40.12
C TRP A 134 -6.67 17.21 40.97
#